data_AF-A0A4D6BQ33-F1
#
_entry.id   AF-A0A4D6BQ33-F1
#
_cell.length_a   1.000
_cell.length_b   1.000
_cell.length_c   1.000
_cell.angle_alpha   90.00
_cell.angle_beta   90.00
_cell.angle_gamma   90.00
#
_symmetry.space_group_name_H-M   'P 1'
#
loop_
_entity.id
_entity.type
_entity.pdbx_description
1 polymer ?
#
loop_
_entity_poly.entity_id
_entity_poly.type
_entity_poly.pdbx_seq_one_letter_code
_entity_poly.pdbx_strand_id
1 'polypeptide(L)'
;RTALLKRLTAVEGFEQFLHKTFVGQKRFSIEGVDMLVPVLDEIVREGAKGGVEDVMIGMAHRGRLSVLAHVLEKPYSHMFAEFKHAKIEGVKANAGWTGDVKYHLGREQVVSNEEVSTRVTLANNPSHLEFVNPVVEGFARAAQENRKKSGLPE
;
A
#
# COMPACT_ATOMS: atom_id res chain seq x y z
N ARG A 1 -15.42 -17.39 -6.76
CA ARG A 1 -15.06 -18.18 -5.56
C ARG A 1 -13.63 -18.69 -5.60
N THR A 2 -13.17 -19.36 -6.67
CA THR A 2 -11.78 -19.83 -6.80
C THR A 2 -10.75 -18.69 -6.74
N ALA A 3 -11.00 -17.54 -7.38
CA ALA A 3 -10.10 -16.38 -7.31
C ALA A 3 -9.95 -15.83 -5.89
N LEU A 4 -11.05 -15.71 -5.14
CA LEU A 4 -11.04 -15.29 -3.74
C LEU A 4 -10.20 -16.26 -2.89
N LEU A 5 -10.45 -17.57 -3.02
CA LEU A 5 -9.67 -18.57 -2.29
C LEU A 5 -8.17 -18.46 -2.62
N LYS A 6 -7.81 -18.37 -3.90
CA LYS A 6 -6.42 -18.18 -4.34
C LYS A 6 -5.79 -16.92 -3.71
N ARG A 7 -6.52 -15.81 -3.65
CA ARG A 7 -6.02 -14.58 -3.03
C ARG A 7 -5.80 -14.75 -1.53
N LEU A 8 -6.75 -15.33 -0.81
CA LEU A 8 -6.61 -15.62 0.62
C LEU A 8 -5.42 -16.55 0.89
N THR A 9 -5.26 -17.61 0.09
CA THR A 9 -4.11 -18.52 0.20
C THR A 9 -2.78 -17.79 -0.06
N ALA A 10 -2.73 -16.83 -0.98
CA ALA A 10 -1.53 -16.04 -1.22
C ALA A 10 -1.18 -15.14 -0.01
N VAL A 11 -2.18 -14.51 0.60
CA VAL A 11 -2.02 -13.68 1.81
C VAL A 11 -1.53 -14.53 2.98
N GLU A 12 -2.19 -15.66 3.24
CA GLU A 12 -1.79 -16.58 4.31
C GLU A 12 -0.38 -17.15 4.07
N GLY A 13 -0.08 -17.56 2.84
CA GLY A 13 1.25 -18.07 2.48
C GLY A 13 2.36 -17.04 2.71
N PHE A 14 2.10 -15.77 2.40
CA PHE A 14 3.04 -14.68 2.67
C PHE A 14 3.28 -14.47 4.17
N GLU A 15 2.22 -14.45 4.98
CA GLU A 15 2.35 -14.32 6.44
C GLU A 15 3.09 -15.50 7.07
N GLN A 16 2.75 -16.73 6.66
CA GLN A 16 3.41 -17.95 7.13
C GLN A 16 4.89 -17.95 6.77
N PHE A 17 5.23 -17.48 5.57
CA PHE A 17 6.63 -17.30 5.16
C PHE A 17 7.35 -16.29 6.07
N LEU A 18 6.78 -15.10 6.25
CA LEU A 18 7.40 -14.08 7.12
C LEU A 18 7.59 -14.60 8.55
N HIS A 19 6.60 -15.30 9.09
CA HIS A 19 6.66 -15.86 10.44
C HIS A 19 7.77 -16.90 10.60
N LYS A 20 7.91 -17.82 9.62
CA LYS A 20 8.92 -18.88 9.65
C LYS A 20 10.34 -18.38 9.35
N THR A 21 10.48 -17.44 8.44
CA THR A 21 11.79 -16.97 7.97
C THR A 21 12.37 -15.85 8.84
N PHE A 22 11.53 -14.95 9.37
CA PHE A 22 11.97 -13.78 10.14
C PHE A 22 11.50 -13.87 11.60
N VAL A 23 11.94 -14.91 12.29
CA VAL A 23 11.55 -15.21 13.67
C VAL A 23 11.87 -14.02 14.59
N GLY A 24 10.90 -13.64 15.43
CA GLY A 24 11.03 -12.54 16.39
C GLY A 24 10.90 -11.13 15.81
N GLN A 25 10.86 -10.98 14.48
CA GLN A 25 10.65 -9.68 13.85
C GLN A 25 9.18 -9.25 13.92
N LYS A 26 8.93 -8.00 14.33
CA LYS A 26 7.58 -7.42 14.31
C LYS A 26 7.12 -7.22 12.86
N ARG A 27 5.96 -7.82 12.54
CA ARG A 27 5.32 -7.72 11.22
C ARG A 27 3.88 -7.19 11.24
N PHE A 28 3.27 -7.11 12.43
CA PHE A 28 1.87 -6.71 12.61
C PHE A 28 0.89 -7.50 11.74
N SER A 29 0.95 -8.83 11.92
CA SER A 29 0.26 -9.84 11.12
C SER A 29 -1.19 -9.47 10.79
N ILE A 30 -1.59 -9.78 9.55
CA ILE A 30 -2.98 -9.72 9.08
C ILE A 30 -3.82 -10.93 9.51
N GLU A 31 -3.20 -11.98 10.07
CA GLU A 31 -3.89 -13.23 10.44
C GLU A 31 -5.18 -12.98 11.23
N GLY A 32 -6.30 -13.49 10.73
CA GLY A 32 -7.64 -13.32 11.29
C GLY A 32 -8.43 -12.16 10.67
N VAL A 33 -7.78 -11.28 9.92
CA VAL A 33 -8.40 -10.18 9.15
C VAL A 33 -7.96 -10.17 7.69
N ASP A 34 -7.56 -11.34 7.16
CA ASP A 34 -6.99 -11.55 5.82
C ASP A 34 -7.94 -11.11 4.68
N MET A 35 -9.25 -11.10 4.96
CA MET A 35 -10.30 -10.60 4.06
C MET A 35 -10.12 -9.12 3.67
N LEU A 36 -9.34 -8.35 4.44
CA LEU A 36 -8.99 -6.98 4.10
C LEU A 36 -8.40 -6.86 2.68
N VAL A 37 -7.52 -7.78 2.28
CA VAL A 37 -6.86 -7.72 0.97
C VAL A 37 -7.87 -7.93 -0.19
N PRO A 38 -8.68 -9.01 -0.23
CA PRO A 38 -9.72 -9.14 -1.25
C PRO A 38 -10.75 -8.01 -1.28
N VAL A 39 -11.09 -7.43 -0.12
CA VAL A 39 -12.01 -6.29 -0.05
C VAL A 39 -11.39 -5.05 -0.69
N LEU A 40 -10.10 -4.76 -0.41
CA LEU A 40 -9.40 -3.65 -1.05
C LEU A 40 -9.23 -3.86 -2.57
N ASP A 41 -8.91 -5.08 -3.01
CA ASP A 41 -8.88 -5.41 -4.45
C ASP A 41 -10.21 -5.08 -5.12
N GLU A 42 -11.33 -5.44 -4.48
CA GLU A 42 -12.67 -5.19 -4.99
C GLU A 42 -13.00 -3.69 -5.04
N ILE A 43 -12.69 -2.94 -3.98
CA ILE A 43 -12.90 -1.49 -3.93
C ILE A 43 -12.12 -0.80 -5.05
N VAL A 44 -10.84 -1.15 -5.24
CA VAL A 44 -10.01 -0.58 -6.32
C VAL A 44 -10.60 -0.94 -7.68
N ARG A 45 -11.00 -2.20 -7.89
CA ARG A 45 -11.54 -2.66 -9.16
C ARG A 45 -12.85 -1.99 -9.51
N GLU A 46 -13.79 -1.92 -8.57
CA GLU A 46 -15.09 -1.29 -8.81
C GLU A 46 -14.95 0.23 -8.94
N GLY A 47 -14.03 0.86 -8.21
CA GLY A 47 -13.65 2.26 -8.42
C GLY A 47 -13.11 2.50 -9.84
N ALA A 48 -12.19 1.67 -10.31
CA ALA A 48 -11.63 1.76 -11.65
C ALA A 48 -12.70 1.63 -12.75
N LYS A 49 -13.65 0.69 -12.60
CA LYS A 49 -14.82 0.56 -13.50
C LYS A 49 -15.73 1.78 -13.46
N GLY A 50 -15.84 2.43 -12.31
CA GLY A 50 -16.59 3.67 -12.13
C GLY A 50 -15.88 4.92 -12.65
N GLY A 51 -14.69 4.81 -13.25
CA GLY A 51 -13.91 5.94 -13.74
C GLY A 51 -13.12 6.69 -12.66
N VAL A 52 -12.90 6.10 -11.49
CA VAL A 52 -12.04 6.70 -10.45
C VAL A 52 -10.58 6.69 -10.92
N GLU A 53 -9.99 7.87 -11.06
CA GLU A 53 -8.58 8.03 -11.48
C GLU A 53 -7.59 7.82 -10.32
N ASP A 54 -7.98 8.14 -9.08
CA ASP A 54 -7.11 8.14 -7.92
C ASP A 54 -7.77 7.48 -6.69
N VAL A 55 -7.10 6.49 -6.11
CA VAL A 55 -7.47 5.83 -4.84
C VAL A 55 -6.38 6.09 -3.81
N MET A 56 -6.72 6.82 -2.75
CA MET A 56 -5.80 7.18 -1.66
C MET A 56 -6.11 6.33 -0.43
N ILE A 57 -5.13 5.57 0.04
CA ILE A 57 -5.25 4.68 1.20
C ILE A 57 -4.44 5.25 2.37
N GLY A 58 -5.14 5.51 3.48
CA GLY A 58 -4.53 5.71 4.79
C GLY A 58 -4.77 4.46 5.64
N MET A 59 -3.70 3.85 6.16
CA MET A 59 -3.84 2.70 7.07
C MET A 59 -2.71 2.67 8.10
N ALA A 60 -3.01 2.06 9.26
CA ALA A 60 -2.02 1.76 10.28
C ALA A 60 -1.14 0.54 9.91
N HIS A 61 -0.49 -0.07 10.89
CA HIS A 61 0.46 -1.16 10.70
C HIS A 61 -0.17 -2.54 10.46
N ARG A 62 -1.42 -2.78 10.93
CA ARG A 62 -2.09 -4.10 10.88
C ARG A 62 -2.31 -4.54 9.43
N GLY A 63 -1.69 -5.65 9.05
CA GLY A 63 -1.80 -6.22 7.71
C GLY A 63 -1.23 -5.36 6.58
N ARG A 64 -0.52 -4.28 6.91
CA ARG A 64 0.05 -3.35 5.92
C ARG A 64 1.01 -4.03 4.96
N LEU A 65 1.83 -4.97 5.46
CA LEU A 65 2.77 -5.69 4.62
C LEU A 65 2.04 -6.53 3.56
N SER A 66 0.91 -7.14 3.92
CA SER A 66 0.07 -7.91 3.02
C SER A 66 -0.65 -7.02 2.01
N VAL A 67 -1.14 -5.84 2.43
CA VAL A 67 -1.69 -4.83 1.51
C VAL A 67 -0.63 -4.35 0.52
N LEU A 68 0.56 -3.98 0.99
CA LEU A 68 1.68 -3.60 0.12
C LEU A 68 2.03 -4.69 -0.88
N ALA A 69 2.10 -5.94 -0.43
CA ALA A 69 2.47 -7.08 -1.26
C ALA A 69 1.42 -7.42 -2.33
N HIS A 70 0.14 -7.40 -1.97
CA HIS A 70 -0.91 -8.01 -2.80
C HIS A 70 -1.84 -7.00 -3.48
N VAL A 71 -1.98 -5.80 -2.93
CA VAL A 71 -2.81 -4.71 -3.49
C VAL A 71 -1.95 -3.70 -4.24
N LEU A 72 -0.77 -3.35 -3.71
CA LEU A 72 0.19 -2.41 -4.32
C LEU A 72 1.34 -3.11 -5.07
N GLU A 73 1.24 -4.44 -5.20
CA GLU A 73 2.19 -5.32 -5.89
C GLU A 73 3.66 -5.02 -5.58
N LYS A 74 3.95 -4.72 -4.30
CA LYS A 74 5.32 -4.54 -3.83
C LYS A 74 6.06 -5.87 -3.96
N PRO A 75 7.16 -5.94 -4.74
CA PRO A 75 7.88 -7.19 -4.95
C PRO A 75 8.35 -7.78 -3.62
N TYR A 76 8.15 -9.08 -3.45
CA TYR A 76 8.63 -9.79 -2.26
C TYR A 76 10.13 -9.60 -2.03
N SER A 77 10.94 -9.52 -3.09
CA SER A 77 12.38 -9.24 -3.00
C SER A 77 12.67 -7.93 -2.26
N HIS A 78 11.91 -6.87 -2.52
CA HIS A 78 12.05 -5.58 -1.84
C HIS A 78 11.60 -5.71 -0.38
N MET A 79 10.47 -6.37 -0.13
CA MET A 79 9.98 -6.62 1.23
C MET A 79 11.01 -7.38 2.06
N PHE A 80 11.58 -8.47 1.53
CA PHE A 80 12.55 -9.30 2.23
C PHE A 80 13.89 -8.58 2.43
N ALA A 81 14.30 -7.71 1.51
CA ALA A 81 15.46 -6.84 1.70
C ALA A 81 15.27 -5.93 2.93
N GLU A 82 14.08 -5.38 3.14
CA GLU A 82 13.76 -4.56 4.34
C GLU A 82 13.77 -5.36 5.64
N PHE A 83 13.42 -6.66 5.60
CA PHE A 83 13.57 -7.55 6.76
C PHE A 83 15.04 -7.89 7.06
N LYS A 84 15.87 -7.99 6.02
CA LYS A 84 17.31 -8.29 6.13
C LYS A 84 18.17 -7.04 6.35
N HIS A 85 17.59 -5.84 6.34
CA HIS A 85 18.31 -4.56 6.32
C HIS A 85 19.34 -4.49 5.17
N ALA A 86 19.03 -5.14 4.05
CA ALA A 86 19.87 -5.14 2.86
C ALA A 86 19.65 -3.86 2.05
N LYS A 87 20.69 -3.42 1.33
CA LYS A 87 20.54 -2.34 0.36
C LYS A 87 19.63 -2.79 -0.78
N ILE A 88 18.63 -1.98 -1.11
CA ILE A 88 17.76 -2.21 -2.26
C ILE A 88 18.39 -1.48 -3.45
N GLU A 89 18.75 -2.20 -4.50
CA GLU A 89 19.25 -1.61 -5.73
C GLU A 89 18.22 -0.64 -6.33
N GLY A 90 18.65 0.55 -6.74
CA GLY A 90 17.79 1.60 -7.29
C GLY A 90 17.15 2.54 -6.26
N VAL A 91 17.18 2.23 -4.96
CA VAL A 91 16.76 3.18 -3.92
C VAL A 91 17.95 4.08 -3.55
N LYS A 92 17.99 5.29 -4.12
CA LYS A 92 19.01 6.29 -3.78
C LYS A 92 18.66 6.94 -2.44
N ALA A 93 19.37 6.56 -1.39
CA ALA A 93 19.41 7.28 -0.13
C ALA A 93 20.20 8.58 -0.34
N ASN A 94 19.54 9.73 -0.31
CA ASN A 94 20.21 11.03 -0.36
C ASN A 94 20.81 11.35 1.02
N ALA A 95 21.75 12.30 1.10
CA ALA A 95 22.48 12.64 2.33
C ALA A 95 21.62 13.11 3.53
N GLY A 96 20.31 13.31 3.35
CA GLY A 96 19.35 13.65 4.41
C GLY A 96 18.30 12.57 4.70
N TRP A 97 18.37 11.39 4.08
CA TRP A 97 17.38 10.33 4.30
C TRP A 97 17.78 9.46 5.49
N THR A 98 17.10 9.64 6.62
CA THR A 98 17.28 8.81 7.83
C THR A 98 16.55 7.46 7.74
N GLY A 99 15.66 7.31 6.76
CA GLY A 99 14.80 6.14 6.61
C GLY A 99 13.65 6.11 7.61
N ASP A 100 12.83 5.07 7.49
CA ASP A 100 11.77 4.73 8.43
C ASP A 100 11.58 3.21 8.45
N VAL A 101 10.80 2.70 9.39
CA VAL A 101 10.49 1.26 9.48
C VAL A 101 9.57 0.83 8.34
N LYS A 102 9.78 -0.39 7.82
CA LYS A 102 9.06 -1.00 6.69
C LYS A 102 7.52 -0.88 6.71
N TYR A 103 6.92 -0.88 7.90
CA TYR A 103 5.47 -0.76 8.08
C TYR A 103 4.97 0.70 8.23
N HIS A 104 5.82 1.70 7.99
CA HIS A 104 5.44 3.10 7.76
C HIS A 104 5.51 3.49 6.29
N LEU A 105 6.28 2.74 5.50
CA LEU A 105 6.52 3.07 4.09
C LEU A 105 5.28 2.79 3.25
N GLY A 106 4.95 3.75 2.40
CA GLY A 106 3.91 3.72 1.39
C GLY A 106 4.42 3.23 0.05
N ARG A 107 3.52 3.19 -0.93
CA ARG A 107 3.82 2.85 -2.33
C ARG A 107 2.69 3.36 -3.22
N GLU A 108 3.05 3.69 -4.45
CA GLU A 108 2.10 3.95 -5.53
C GLU A 108 2.13 2.77 -6.51
N GLN A 109 0.96 2.43 -7.04
CA GLN A 109 0.78 1.52 -8.16
C GLN A 109 -0.25 2.09 -9.13
N VAL A 110 -0.06 1.88 -10.43
CA VAL A 110 -1.08 2.13 -11.44
C VAL A 110 -1.76 0.82 -11.82
N VAL A 111 -3.07 0.78 -11.71
CA VAL A 111 -3.93 -0.32 -12.15
C VAL A 111 -4.66 0.13 -13.39
N SER A 112 -4.31 -0.43 -14.54
CA SER A 112 -4.90 -0.08 -15.83
C SER A 112 -5.86 -1.17 -16.30
N ASN A 113 -7.01 -0.76 -16.83
CA ASN A 113 -7.84 -1.57 -17.72
C ASN A 113 -7.81 -0.95 -19.13
N GLU A 114 -8.56 -1.52 -20.10
CA GLU A 114 -8.52 -1.07 -21.50
C GLU A 114 -8.95 0.41 -21.69
N GLU A 115 -9.66 1.00 -20.72
CA GLU A 115 -10.31 2.30 -20.85
C GLU A 115 -9.86 3.34 -19.80
N VAL A 116 -9.38 2.89 -18.63
CA VAL A 116 -9.11 3.71 -17.44
C VAL A 116 -7.82 3.27 -16.77
N SER A 117 -7.05 4.24 -16.30
CA SER A 117 -5.86 4.05 -15.48
C SER A 117 -6.10 4.63 -14.09
N THR A 118 -6.26 3.75 -13.09
CA THR A 118 -6.44 4.15 -11.68
C THR A 118 -5.12 4.10 -10.93
N ARG A 119 -4.69 5.21 -10.36
CA ARG A 119 -3.54 5.30 -9.47
C ARG A 119 -3.98 4.95 -8.04
N VAL A 120 -3.34 3.95 -7.46
CA VAL A 120 -3.56 3.52 -6.08
C VAL A 120 -2.35 3.91 -5.25
N THR A 121 -2.55 4.75 -4.25
CA THR A 121 -1.49 5.28 -3.39
C THR A 121 -1.74 4.90 -1.95
N LEU A 122 -0.81 4.15 -1.37
CA LEU A 122 -0.74 3.97 0.07
C LEU A 122 0.20 5.02 0.66
N ALA A 123 -0.31 5.90 1.52
CA ALA A 123 0.47 6.98 2.12
C ALA A 123 1.51 6.48 3.12
N ASN A 124 2.66 7.17 3.20
CA ASN A 124 3.56 7.02 4.33
C ASN A 124 2.88 7.53 5.62
N ASN A 125 3.13 6.90 6.77
CA ASN A 125 2.56 7.34 8.04
C ASN A 125 3.48 7.09 9.24
N PRO A 126 3.49 7.97 10.26
CA PRO A 126 4.18 7.69 11.51
C PRO A 126 3.44 6.61 12.33
N SER A 127 4.03 6.19 13.45
CA SER A 127 3.37 5.28 14.40
C SER A 127 2.18 5.90 15.14
N HIS A 128 2.00 7.23 15.10
CA HIS A 128 0.86 7.92 15.70
C HIS A 128 -0.40 7.56 14.91
N LEU A 129 -1.23 6.71 15.51
CA LEU A 129 -2.46 6.20 14.88
C LEU A 129 -3.39 7.36 14.49
N GLU A 130 -4.14 7.15 13.41
CA GLU A 130 -5.08 8.11 12.81
C GLU A 130 -4.48 9.42 12.28
N PHE A 131 -3.20 9.73 12.55
CA PHE A 131 -2.57 10.96 12.06
C PHE A 131 -2.55 11.04 10.52
N VAL A 132 -2.50 9.90 9.84
CA VAL A 132 -2.52 9.82 8.38
C VAL A 132 -3.85 10.22 7.76
N ASN A 133 -4.96 10.18 8.52
CA ASN A 133 -6.30 10.38 7.98
C ASN A 133 -6.47 11.76 7.32
N PRO A 134 -6.22 12.90 8.01
CA PRO A 134 -6.28 14.21 7.34
C PRO A 134 -5.24 14.37 6.22
N VAL A 135 -4.13 13.64 6.26
CA VAL A 135 -3.11 13.67 5.21
C VAL A 135 -3.64 13.07 3.91
N VAL A 136 -4.30 11.91 3.98
CA VAL A 136 -4.88 11.27 2.78
C VAL A 136 -6.10 12.02 2.26
N GLU A 137 -6.90 12.64 3.13
CA GLU A 137 -7.95 13.57 2.69
C GLU A 137 -7.36 14.77 1.94
N GLY A 138 -6.24 15.31 2.42
CA GLY A 138 -5.48 16.35 1.72
C GLY A 138 -4.97 15.89 0.36
N PHE A 139 -4.48 14.64 0.25
CA PHE A 139 -4.08 14.05 -1.04
C PHE A 139 -5.26 13.88 -1.99
N ALA A 140 -6.41 13.42 -1.48
CA ALA A 140 -7.62 13.27 -2.27
C ALA A 140 -8.12 14.63 -2.79
N ARG A 141 -8.23 15.65 -1.91
CA ARG A 141 -8.59 17.01 -2.34
C ARG A 141 -7.58 17.55 -3.35
N ALA A 142 -6.29 17.30 -3.12
CA ALA A 142 -5.22 17.71 -4.02
C ALA A 142 -5.35 17.11 -5.43
N ALA A 143 -5.79 15.86 -5.55
CA ALA A 143 -6.00 15.15 -6.82
C ALA A 143 -7.29 15.61 -7.53
N GLN A 144 -8.32 15.96 -6.78
CA GLN A 144 -9.59 16.50 -7.32
C GLN A 144 -9.45 17.92 -7.90
N GLU A 145 -8.41 18.65 -7.50
CA GLU A 145 -8.20 20.05 -7.86
C GLU A 145 -7.64 20.23 -9.28
N ASN A 146 -8.27 21.09 -10.09
CA ASN A 146 -7.69 21.50 -11.37
C ASN A 146 -6.63 22.60 -11.20
N ARG A 147 -5.36 22.22 -11.27
CA ARG A 147 -4.22 23.13 -11.07
C ARG A 147 -3.73 23.80 -12.35
N LYS A 148 -4.48 23.75 -13.45
CA LYS A 148 -4.06 24.33 -14.74
C LYS A 148 -4.14 25.87 -14.78
N LYS A 149 -4.83 26.50 -13.83
CA LYS A 149 -4.96 27.95 -13.72
C LYS A 149 -4.53 28.43 -12.34
N SER A 150 -3.85 29.59 -12.28
CA SER A 150 -3.56 30.26 -11.02
C SER A 150 -4.81 30.92 -10.46
N GLY A 151 -5.04 30.79 -9.16
CA GLY A 151 -6.20 31.40 -8.50
C GLY A 151 -6.58 30.68 -7.21
N LEU A 152 -7.77 31.01 -6.70
CA LEU A 152 -8.39 30.23 -5.64
C LEU A 152 -8.76 28.84 -6.15
N PRO A 153 -8.80 27.82 -5.27
CA PRO A 153 -9.35 26.51 -5.59
C PRO A 153 -10.76 26.61 -6.19
N GLU A 154 -11.04 25.80 -7.20
CA GLU A 154 -12.38 25.66 -7.82
C GLU A 154 -13.22 24.56 -7.12
#